data_AF-A0A5K1EEN7-F1
#
_entry.id   AF-A0A5K1EEN7-F1
#
_cell.length_a   1.000
_cell.length_b   1.000
_cell.length_c   1.000
_cell.angle_alpha   90.00
_cell.angle_beta   90.00
_cell.angle_gamma   90.00
#
_symmetry.space_group_name_H-M   'P 1'
#
loop_
_entity.id
_entity.type
_entity.pdbx_description
1 polymer ?
#
loop_
_entity_poly.entity_id
_entity_poly.type
_entity_poly.pdbx_seq_one_letter_code
_entity_poly.pdbx_strand_id
1 'polypeptide(L)' 'VVQRTVQIFVAVGSFALKLVVDQRSGRLEENKRFRAAELRGILTRLGPTFVKVGQGLSTRPDLCPPEYIEELSQLQ' A
#
# COMPACT_ATOMS: atom_id res chain seq x y z
N VAL A 1 10.46 -5.52 20.01
CA VAL A 1 9.44 -4.47 19.69
C VAL A 1 10.03 -3.34 18.85
N VAL A 2 11.15 -2.73 19.25
CA VAL A 2 11.79 -1.60 18.52
C VAL A 2 12.08 -1.91 17.05
N GLN A 3 12.63 -3.09 16.75
CA GLN A 3 12.94 -3.50 15.37
C GLN A 3 11.70 -3.57 14.45
N ARG A 4 10.55 -4.02 14.97
CA ARG A 4 9.29 -4.09 14.21
C ARG A 4 8.77 -2.69 13.91
N THR A 5 8.82 -1.79 14.88
CA THR A 5 8.42 -0.39 14.72
C THR A 5 9.24 0.28 13.63
N VAL A 6 10.56 0.14 13.67
CA VAL A 6 11.46 0.68 12.63
C VAL A 6 11.11 0.09 11.26
N GLN A 7 10.87 -1.22 11.17
CA GLN A 7 10.48 -1.86 9.90
C GLN A 7 9.18 -1.30 9.31
N ILE A 8 8.17 -1.04 10.15
CA ILE A 8 6.90 -0.43 9.73
C ILE A 8 7.17 0.97 9.18
N PHE A 9 7.86 1.82 9.94
CA PHE A 9 8.17 3.18 9.51
C PHE A 9 9.00 3.23 8.23
N VAL A 10 9.97 2.32 8.06
CA VAL A 10 10.78 2.22 6.85
C VAL A 10 9.94 1.72 5.66
N ALA A 11 9.08 0.71 5.85
CA ALA A 11 8.23 0.19 4.78
C ALA A 11 7.23 1.25 4.30
N VAL A 12 6.53 1.91 5.22
CA VAL A 12 5.57 2.97 4.90
C VAL A 12 6.28 4.20 4.34
N GLY A 13 7.39 4.63 4.94
CA GLY A 13 8.15 5.79 4.50
C GLY A 13 8.75 5.62 3.11
N SER A 14 9.32 4.45 2.80
CA SER A 14 9.85 4.16 1.46
C SER A 14 8.75 4.08 0.41
N PHE A 15 7.58 3.53 0.73
CA PHE A 15 6.41 3.53 -0.15
C PHE A 15 5.89 4.95 -0.40
N ALA A 16 5.75 5.76 0.65
CA ALA A 16 5.31 7.15 0.55
C ALA A 16 6.28 8.00 -0.30
N LEU A 17 7.59 7.85 -0.08
CA LEU A 17 8.62 8.48 -0.92
C LEU A 17 8.46 8.09 -2.39
N LYS A 18 8.28 6.80 -2.68
CA LYS A 18 8.08 6.33 -4.04
C LYS A 18 6.81 6.91 -4.67
N LEU A 19 5.70 7.01 -3.93
CA LEU A 19 4.45 7.65 -4.37
C LEU A 19 4.62 9.13 -4.69
N VAL A 20 5.34 9.87 -3.83
CA VAL A 20 5.63 11.30 -4.03
C VAL A 20 6.51 11.49 -5.28
N VAL A 21 7.50 10.62 -5.50
CA VAL A 21 8.33 10.63 -6.71
C VAL A 21 7.48 10.33 -7.95
N ASP A 22 6.59 9.35 -7.87
CA ASP A 22 5.67 8.98 -8.95
C ASP A 22 4.73 10.12 -9.34
N GLN A 23 4.19 10.80 -8.32
CA GLN A 23 3.31 11.95 -8.48
C GLN A 23 4.06 13.14 -9.11
N ARG A 24 5.29 13.42 -8.67
CA ARG A 24 6.12 14.48 -9.28
C ARG A 24 6.53 14.18 -10.71
N SER A 25 6.71 12.90 -11.06
CA SER A 25 7.09 12.47 -12.40
C SER A 25 5.90 12.39 -13.38
N GLY A 26 4.67 12.63 -12.90
CA GLY A 26 3.45 12.47 -13.70
C GLY A 26 3.15 11.02 -14.11
N ARG A 27 3.84 10.04 -13.50
CA ARG A 27 3.74 8.62 -13.82
C ARG A 27 2.81 7.84 -12.89
N LEU A 28 2.17 8.55 -11.96
CA LEU A 28 1.30 7.96 -10.95
C LEU A 28 0.29 7.00 -11.58
N GLU A 29 -0.34 7.40 -12.67
CA GLU A 29 -1.37 6.60 -13.35
C GLU A 29 -0.82 5.34 -14.02
N GLU A 30 0.35 5.43 -14.66
CA GLU A 30 1.02 4.30 -15.29
C GLU A 30 1.47 3.25 -14.26
N ASN A 31 1.90 3.72 -13.08
CA ASN A 31 2.40 2.86 -12.01
C ASN A 31 1.35 2.45 -10.98
N LYS A 32 0.10 2.95 -11.05
CA LYS A 32 -0.96 2.70 -10.05
C LYS A 32 -1.08 1.22 -9.69
N ARG A 33 -1.14 0.35 -10.70
CA ARG A 33 -1.27 -1.10 -10.52
C ARG A 33 -0.04 -1.74 -9.85
N PHE A 34 1.15 -1.32 -10.26
CA PHE A 34 2.39 -1.80 -9.64
C PHE A 34 2.49 -1.37 -8.17
N ARG A 35 2.12 -0.12 -7.88
CA ARG A 35 2.09 0.43 -6.51
C ARG A 35 1.04 -0.25 -5.64
N ALA A 36 -0.11 -0.58 -6.21
CA ALA A 36 -1.16 -1.34 -5.53
C ALA A 36 -0.67 -2.73 -5.09
N ALA A 37 0.01 -3.46 -5.99
CA ALA A 37 0.62 -4.75 -5.68
C ALA A 37 1.76 -4.62 -4.64
N GLU A 38 2.56 -3.56 -4.72
CA GLU A 38 3.61 -3.24 -3.73
C GLU A 38 3.00 -2.99 -2.34
N LEU A 39 1.92 -2.20 -2.27
CA LEU A 39 1.20 -1.93 -1.02
C LEU A 39 0.64 -3.22 -0.41
N ARG A 40 -0.02 -4.06 -1.22
CA ARG A 40 -0.51 -5.37 -0.80
C ARG A 40 0.62 -6.20 -0.18
N GLY A 41 1.75 -6.31 -0.87
CA GLY A 41 2.93 -7.04 -0.38
C GLY A 41 3.50 -6.47 0.93
N ILE A 42 3.51 -5.14 1.09
CA ILE A 42 3.90 -4.48 2.33
C ILE A 42 2.95 -4.90 3.46
N LEU A 43 1.63 -4.79 3.27
CA LEU A 43 0.63 -5.13 4.29
C LEU A 43 0.72 -6.61 4.69
N THR A 44 0.87 -7.52 3.73
CA THR A 44 1.08 -8.95 4.00
C THR A 44 2.33 -9.19 4.84
N ARG A 45 3.46 -8.54 4.50
CA ARG A 45 4.74 -8.71 5.21
C ARG A 45 4.75 -8.08 6.61
N LEU A 46 3.97 -7.02 6.81
CA LEU A 46 3.80 -6.38 8.12
C LEU A 46 2.92 -7.21 9.07
N GLY A 47 2.08 -8.10 8.53
CA GLY A 47 1.38 -9.14 9.27
C GLY A 47 -0.14 -8.91 9.41
N PRO A 48 -0.84 -9.76 10.18
CA PRO A 48 -2.30 -9.87 10.15
C PRO A 48 -3.05 -8.59 10.54
N THR A 49 -2.47 -7.74 11.39
CA THR A 49 -3.05 -6.44 11.73
C THR A 49 -3.14 -5.52 10.51
N PHE A 50 -2.10 -5.48 9.68
CA PHE A 50 -2.04 -4.64 8.50
C PHE A 50 -2.84 -5.22 7.33
N VAL A 51 -2.95 -6.55 7.25
CA VAL A 51 -3.86 -7.24 6.32
C VAL A 51 -5.30 -6.80 6.56
N LYS A 52 -5.76 -6.74 7.82
CA LYS A 52 -7.11 -6.24 8.16
C LYS A 52 -7.31 -4.77 7.78
N VAL A 53 -6.28 -3.94 7.90
CA VAL A 53 -6.32 -2.55 7.44
C VAL A 53 -6.50 -2.51 5.92
N GLY A 54 -5.77 -3.34 5.17
CA GLY A 54 -5.91 -3.47 3.71
C GLY A 54 -7.32 -3.91 3.30
N GLN A 55 -7.89 -4.91 3.99
CA GLN A 55 -9.26 -5.35 3.78
C GLN A 55 -10.29 -4.24 4.10
N GLY A 56 -10.05 -3.43 5.14
CA GLY A 56 -10.88 -2.26 5.43
C GLY A 56 -10.84 -1.23 4.30
N LEU A 57 -9.63 -0.96 3.77
CA LEU A 57 -9.42 -0.01 2.67
C LEU A 57 -10.05 -0.50 1.35
N SER A 58 -10.02 -1.81 1.04
CA SER A 58 -10.65 -2.34 -0.18
C SER A 58 -12.17 -2.15 -0.21
N THR A 59 -12.81 -2.01 0.96
CA THR A 59 -14.25 -1.75 1.04
C THR A 59 -14.63 -0.28 0.93
N ARG A 60 -13.65 0.64 0.87
CA ARG A 60 -13.86 2.09 0.79
C ARG A 60 -13.35 2.68 -0.53
N PRO A 61 -14.17 2.63 -1.60
CA PRO A 61 -13.79 3.17 -2.91
C PRO A 61 -13.61 4.69 -2.94
N ASP A 62 -14.06 5.38 -1.90
CA ASP A 62 -13.84 6.80 -1.66
C ASP A 62 -12.38 7.12 -1.26
N LEU A 63 -11.61 6.14 -0.77
CA LEU A 63 -10.25 6.37 -0.25
C LEU A 63 -9.13 5.88 -1.18
N CYS A 64 -9.42 4.94 -2.08
CA CYS A 64 -8.42 4.27 -2.90
C CYS A 64 -8.88 4.19 -4.36
N PRO A 65 -7.98 4.40 -5.33
CA PRO A 65 -8.30 4.20 -6.73
C PRO A 65 -8.58 2.71 -7.02
N PRO A 66 -9.32 2.40 -8.09
CA PRO A 66 -9.83 1.06 -8.37
C PRO A 66 -8.72 -0.01 -8.45
N GLU A 67 -7.53 0.33 -8.93
CA GLU A 67 -6.39 -0.59 -9.02
C GLU A 67 -5.91 -1.03 -7.63
N TYR A 68 -5.98 -0.14 -6.64
CA TYR A 68 -5.64 -0.45 -5.26
C TYR A 68 -6.71 -1.32 -4.61
N ILE A 69 -7.98 -1.08 -4.91
CA ILE A 69 -9.09 -1.89 -4.41
C ILE A 69 -8.97 -3.33 -4.93
N GLU A 70 -8.71 -3.50 -6.23
CA GLU A 70 -8.53 -4.82 -6.85
C GLU A 70 -7.40 -5.63 -6.20
N GLU A 71 -6.25 -4.99 -5.97
CA GLU A 71 -5.11 -5.66 -5.33
C GLU A 71 -5.33 -5.92 -3.84
N LEU A 72 -5.91 -4.98 -3.10
CA LEU A 72 -6.19 -5.14 -1.66
C LEU A 72 -7.31 -6.16 -1.40
N SER A 73 -8.24 -6.34 -2.33
CA SER A 73 -9.27 -7.39 -2.27
C SER A 73 -8.67 -8.79 -2.26
N GLN A 74 -7.49 -9.00 -2.86
CA GLN A 74 -6.75 -10.27 -2.84
C GLN A 74 -6.16 -10.61 -1.46
N LEU A 75 -6.34 -9.76 -0.44
CA LEU A 75 -5.96 -10.03 0.94
C LEU A 75 -7.00 -10.83 1.73
N GLN A 76 -8.18 -11.09 1.17
CA GLN A 76 -9.25 -11.91 1.77
C GLN A 76 -9.01 -13.40 1.54
#